data_AF-A0A8B3LAM9-F1
#
_entry.id   AF-A0A8B3LAM9-F1
#
_cell.length_a   1.000
_cell.length_b   1.000
_cell.length_c   1.000
_cell.angle_alpha   90.00
_cell.angle_beta   90.00
_cell.angle_gamma   90.00
#
_symmetry.space_group_name_H-M   'P 1'
#
loop_
_entity.id
_entity.type
_entity.pdbx_description
1 polymer ?
#
loop_
_entity_poly.entity_id
_entity_poly.type
_entity_poly.pdbx_seq_one_letter_code
_entity_poly.pdbx_strand_id
1 'polypeptide(L)'
;MSEDVSIGLKEHLTTLFASYDVPFGQAGDAAAAKVAGYIMACKGRSLDLVGRAVGEFIAGAVDRPANRRFKLPTSEEFGAHIKLLANGDGSVANPRIYAPPFGPLWGVNLYALLLNGPDKSMPAPSRFVAAEIAKGGASAERYRLEHQANNGFKAATFVLQDAADAKGCTVDERMQPLVAMFEPVPAEATAFSEWKIIHVERGWPWLPHLGKQRVAYFPKEGREGLERLRLAIVEMLAGPPDPKTVCGTTKCVSAPV
;
A
#
# COMPACT_ATOMS: atom_id res chain seq x y z
N MET A 1 19.18 6.53 -8.75
CA MET A 1 18.83 7.55 -7.74
C MET A 1 19.31 8.87 -8.29
N SER A 2 18.49 9.91 -8.32
CA SER A 2 18.99 11.25 -8.68
C SER A 2 20.01 11.70 -7.63
N GLU A 3 20.91 12.59 -8.05
CA GLU A 3 22.01 13.08 -7.21
C GLU A 3 21.49 13.77 -5.93
N ASP A 4 20.38 14.51 -6.05
CA ASP A 4 19.71 15.18 -4.93
C ASP A 4 19.17 14.22 -3.86
N VAL A 5 18.64 13.06 -4.28
CA VAL A 5 18.15 12.02 -3.36
C VAL A 5 19.31 11.35 -2.61
N SER A 6 20.47 11.26 -3.27
CA SER A 6 21.69 10.74 -2.64
C SER A 6 22.20 11.69 -1.55
N ILE A 7 22.17 13.00 -1.80
CA ILE A 7 22.61 14.04 -0.86
C ILE A 7 21.71 14.04 0.39
N GLY A 8 20.39 14.14 0.23
CA GLY A 8 19.47 14.18 1.36
C GLY A 8 19.49 12.91 2.23
N LEU A 9 19.66 11.74 1.61
CA LEU A 9 19.83 10.49 2.35
C LEU A 9 21.10 10.50 3.20
N LYS A 10 22.21 11.01 2.65
CA LYS A 10 23.48 11.13 3.35
C LYS A 10 23.38 12.05 4.56
N GLU A 11 22.65 13.16 4.44
CA GLU A 11 22.41 14.10 5.55
C GLU A 11 21.67 13.42 6.70
N HIS A 12 20.55 12.75 6.45
CA HIS A 12 19.80 12.05 7.50
C HIS A 12 20.63 10.98 8.22
N LEU A 13 21.38 10.16 7.47
CA LEU A 13 22.22 9.13 8.07
C LEU A 13 23.41 9.73 8.83
N THR A 14 23.97 10.85 8.36
CA THR A 14 25.02 11.57 9.10
C THR A 14 24.49 12.08 10.44
N THR A 15 23.29 12.66 10.46
CA THR A 15 22.63 13.13 11.69
C THR A 15 22.37 11.99 12.68
N LEU A 16 21.89 10.85 12.20
CA LEU A 16 21.69 9.66 13.04
C LEU A 16 23.00 9.23 13.69
N PHE A 17 24.05 9.06 12.90
CA PHE A 17 25.35 8.56 13.38
C PHE A 17 26.00 9.52 14.37
N ALA A 18 25.97 10.83 14.08
CA ALA A 18 26.49 11.87 14.97
C ALA A 18 25.78 11.89 16.33
N SER A 19 24.47 11.59 16.39
CA SER A 19 23.70 11.57 17.64
C SER A 19 24.07 10.41 18.59
N TYR A 20 24.87 9.45 18.12
CA TYR A 20 25.36 8.32 18.92
C TYR A 20 26.89 8.30 19.05
N ASP A 21 27.57 9.44 18.82
CA ASP A 21 29.03 9.57 18.86
C ASP A 21 29.78 8.59 17.93
N VAL A 22 29.14 8.15 16.85
CA VAL A 22 29.76 7.30 15.83
C VAL A 22 30.05 8.17 14.60
N PRO A 23 31.31 8.36 14.18
CA PRO A 23 31.59 9.16 12.99
C PRO A 23 31.04 8.47 11.73
N PHE A 24 30.23 9.18 10.96
CA PHE A 24 29.71 8.70 9.69
C PHE A 24 30.85 8.59 8.67
N GLY A 25 31.19 7.36 8.26
CA GLY A 25 32.16 7.12 7.19
C GLY A 25 33.64 7.27 7.57
N GLN A 26 34.00 7.29 8.87
CA GLN A 26 35.41 7.16 9.28
C GLN A 26 35.65 5.86 10.06
N ALA A 27 36.76 5.20 9.71
CA ALA A 27 37.34 3.97 10.28
C ALA A 27 36.88 2.60 9.69
N GLY A 28 37.60 2.14 8.67
CA GLY A 28 37.76 0.72 8.30
C GLY A 28 36.59 0.04 7.57
N ASP A 29 36.86 -1.13 6.99
CA ASP A 29 35.91 -1.92 6.18
C ASP A 29 34.60 -2.24 6.94
N ALA A 30 34.68 -2.37 8.28
CA ALA A 30 33.53 -2.59 9.13
C ALA A 30 32.56 -1.39 9.22
N ALA A 31 33.05 -0.15 9.13
CA ALA A 31 32.19 1.04 9.11
C ALA A 31 31.52 1.21 7.75
N ALA A 32 32.23 0.93 6.66
CA ALA A 32 31.67 0.95 5.30
C ALA A 32 30.55 -0.08 5.13
N ALA A 33 30.73 -1.30 5.64
CA ALA A 33 29.70 -2.34 5.63
C ALA A 33 28.45 -1.95 6.43
N LYS A 34 28.61 -1.28 7.58
CA LYS A 34 27.48 -0.75 8.36
C LYS A 34 26.71 0.30 7.56
N VAL A 35 27.39 1.30 7.01
CA VAL A 35 26.76 2.35 6.20
C VAL A 35 26.03 1.76 4.99
N ALA A 36 26.62 0.76 4.32
CA ALA A 36 25.97 0.05 3.23
C ALA A 36 24.66 -0.64 3.67
N GLY A 37 24.63 -1.24 4.85
CA GLY A 37 23.41 -1.82 5.43
C GLY A 37 22.28 -0.80 5.63
N TYR A 38 22.62 0.41 6.10
CA TYR A 38 21.66 1.51 6.26
C TYR A 38 21.15 2.05 4.91
N ILE A 39 22.05 2.24 3.94
CA ILE A 39 21.67 2.65 2.58
C ILE A 39 20.71 1.62 1.96
N MET A 40 20.99 0.34 2.16
CA MET A 40 20.12 -0.74 1.69
C MET A 40 18.76 -0.74 2.40
N ALA A 41 18.71 -0.45 3.70
CA ALA A 41 17.45 -0.32 4.44
C ALA A 41 16.57 0.83 3.91
N CYS A 42 17.19 1.92 3.44
CA CYS A 42 16.51 3.08 2.85
C CYS A 42 16.16 2.93 1.36
N LYS A 43 16.61 1.86 0.69
CA LYS A 43 16.44 1.70 -0.77
C LYS A 43 14.95 1.70 -1.15
N GLY A 44 14.55 2.64 -2.01
CA GLY A 44 13.17 2.79 -2.49
C GLY A 44 12.22 3.45 -1.48
N ARG A 45 12.74 4.10 -0.43
CA ARG A 45 11.96 4.86 0.57
C ARG A 45 12.04 6.36 0.28
N SER A 46 11.00 7.11 0.65
CA SER A 46 11.01 8.57 0.57
C SER A 46 11.96 9.17 1.62
N LEU A 47 12.54 10.34 1.32
CA LEU A 47 13.43 11.02 2.28
C LEU A 47 12.69 11.42 3.56
N ASP A 48 11.42 11.84 3.46
CA ASP A 48 10.58 12.18 4.61
C ASP A 48 10.44 11.00 5.59
N LEU A 49 10.17 9.80 5.07
CA LEU A 49 10.06 8.59 5.87
C LEU A 49 11.37 8.25 6.58
N VAL A 50 12.50 8.39 5.88
CA VAL A 50 13.83 8.16 6.45
C VAL A 50 14.13 9.21 7.54
N GLY A 51 13.83 10.49 7.29
CA GLY A 51 14.02 11.57 8.24
C GLY A 51 13.20 11.38 9.52
N ARG A 52 11.95 10.94 9.41
CA ARG A 52 11.09 10.60 10.56
C ARG A 52 11.65 9.44 11.36
N ALA A 53 12.08 8.37 10.70
CA ALA A 53 12.72 7.24 11.37
C ALA A 53 13.95 7.69 12.16
N VAL A 54 14.82 8.51 11.55
CA VAL A 54 15.99 9.09 12.24
C VAL A 54 15.56 9.91 13.47
N GLY A 55 14.57 10.79 13.32
CA GLY A 55 14.07 11.61 14.43
C GLY A 55 13.55 10.80 15.61
N GLU A 56 12.81 9.71 15.37
CA GLU A 56 12.28 8.85 16.43
C GLU A 56 13.36 8.06 17.18
N PHE A 57 14.44 7.63 16.49
CA PHE A 57 15.59 7.03 17.16
C PHE A 57 16.32 8.03 18.05
N ILE A 58 16.57 9.24 17.55
CA ILE A 58 17.25 10.31 18.30
C ILE A 58 16.41 10.73 19.53
N ALA A 59 15.09 10.85 19.36
CA ALA A 59 14.17 11.18 20.45
C ALA A 59 13.95 10.03 21.45
N GLY A 60 14.46 8.82 21.16
CA GLY A 60 14.25 7.64 22.00
C GLY A 60 12.80 7.12 21.99
N ALA A 61 12.01 7.48 20.97
CA ALA A 61 10.61 7.08 20.82
C ALA A 61 10.45 5.61 20.35
N VAL A 62 11.53 5.02 19.84
CA VAL A 62 11.56 3.60 19.45
C VAL A 62 11.72 2.72 20.68
N ASP A 63 10.79 1.80 20.91
CA ASP A 63 10.90 0.86 22.02
C ASP A 63 12.10 -0.08 21.84
N ARG A 64 13.11 0.13 22.68
CA ARG A 64 14.35 -0.66 22.70
C ARG A 64 14.68 -1.01 24.14
N PRO A 65 15.30 -2.17 24.39
CA PRO A 65 15.79 -2.52 25.72
C PRO A 65 16.71 -1.45 26.28
N ALA A 66 16.61 -1.18 27.59
CA ALA A 66 17.29 -0.06 28.25
C ALA A 66 18.82 -0.05 28.00
N ASN A 67 19.44 -1.23 27.93
CA ASN A 67 20.87 -1.39 27.67
C ASN A 67 21.31 -1.10 26.22
N ARG A 68 20.36 -0.87 25.29
CA ARG A 68 20.60 -0.58 23.87
C ARG A 68 20.13 0.80 23.42
N ARG A 69 19.36 1.54 24.23
CA ARG A 69 18.80 2.86 23.86
C ARG A 69 19.87 3.90 23.50
N PHE A 70 21.01 3.86 24.19
CA PHE A 70 22.15 4.78 23.97
C PHE A 70 23.13 4.32 22.89
N LYS A 71 22.86 3.18 22.22
CA LYS A 71 23.71 2.65 21.14
C LYS A 71 23.05 2.91 19.80
N LEU A 72 23.86 3.22 18.79
CA LEU A 72 23.41 3.29 17.40
C LEU A 72 22.59 2.04 17.08
N PRO A 73 21.40 2.16 16.45
CA PRO A 73 20.64 0.99 16.02
C PRO A 73 21.44 0.09 15.08
N THR A 74 21.03 -1.15 14.94
CA THR A 74 21.52 -1.96 13.81
C THR A 74 20.78 -1.55 12.54
N SER A 75 21.37 -1.80 11.36
CA SER A 75 20.67 -1.55 10.09
C SER A 75 19.38 -2.37 9.96
N GLU A 76 19.30 -3.53 10.63
CA GLU A 76 18.09 -4.36 10.70
C GLU A 76 17.02 -3.73 11.60
N GLU A 77 17.39 -3.26 12.80
CA GLU A 77 16.49 -2.54 13.71
C GLU A 77 15.94 -1.28 13.02
N PHE A 78 16.84 -0.51 12.37
CA PHE A 78 16.48 0.69 11.62
C PHE A 78 15.58 0.36 10.43
N GLY A 79 15.91 -0.66 9.64
CA GLY A 79 15.11 -1.10 8.51
C GLY A 79 13.76 -1.69 8.91
N ALA A 80 13.68 -2.39 10.06
CA ALA A 80 12.43 -2.87 10.63
C ALA A 80 11.56 -1.70 11.08
N HIS A 81 12.14 -0.69 11.72
CA HIS A 81 11.42 0.52 12.12
C HIS A 81 10.94 1.33 10.92
N ILE A 82 11.76 1.52 9.89
CA ILE A 82 11.33 2.13 8.62
C ILE A 82 10.19 1.33 7.99
N LYS A 83 10.19 0.00 8.06
CA LYS A 83 9.07 -0.81 7.58
C LYS A 83 7.82 -0.60 8.45
N LEU A 84 7.95 -0.51 9.77
CA LEU A 84 6.83 -0.20 10.66
C LEU A 84 6.26 1.18 10.37
N LEU A 85 7.11 2.19 10.16
CA LEU A 85 6.71 3.54 9.76
C LEU A 85 6.16 3.62 8.34
N ALA A 86 6.65 2.79 7.42
CA ALA A 86 6.11 2.68 6.06
C ALA A 86 4.74 1.99 6.06
N ASN A 87 4.54 1.05 6.98
CA ASN A 87 3.27 0.37 7.21
C ASN A 87 2.32 1.20 8.12
N GLY A 88 2.85 2.24 8.76
CA GLY A 88 2.18 3.14 9.69
C GLY A 88 2.56 4.59 9.40
N ASP A 89 2.31 5.02 8.17
CA ASP A 89 2.64 6.34 7.61
C ASP A 89 1.91 7.47 8.32
N GLY A 90 2.44 7.89 9.47
CA GLY A 90 2.08 9.14 10.16
C GLY A 90 2.44 10.42 9.39
N SER A 91 2.01 10.54 8.13
CA SER A 91 1.38 11.79 7.69
C SER A 91 0.18 11.95 8.62
N VAL A 92 0.31 12.71 9.72
CA VAL A 92 -0.76 13.01 10.69
C VAL A 92 -1.81 11.90 10.75
N ALA A 93 -1.48 10.70 11.26
CA ALA A 93 -2.28 9.46 11.16
C ALA A 93 -3.63 9.70 10.47
N ASN A 94 -3.68 9.60 9.13
CA ASN A 94 -4.84 10.11 8.38
C ASN A 94 -6.09 9.56 9.05
N PRO A 95 -7.06 10.43 9.40
CA PRO A 95 -8.15 10.02 10.27
C PRO A 95 -8.77 8.75 9.73
N ARG A 96 -8.84 7.72 10.58
CA ARG A 96 -9.45 6.46 10.20
C ARG A 96 -10.95 6.59 10.43
N ILE A 97 -11.72 6.34 9.39
CA ILE A 97 -13.19 6.39 9.47
C ILE A 97 -13.71 4.95 9.45
N TYR A 98 -14.69 4.66 10.32
CA TYR A 98 -15.39 3.40 10.28
C TYR A 98 -16.30 3.31 9.05
N ALA A 99 -16.08 2.30 8.23
CA ALA A 99 -16.88 1.99 7.05
C ALA A 99 -17.78 0.78 7.35
N PRO A 100 -19.12 0.94 7.38
CA PRO A 100 -20.04 -0.18 7.62
C PRO A 100 -19.96 -1.21 6.48
N PRO A 101 -20.23 -2.50 6.77
CA PRO A 101 -20.13 -3.55 5.78
C PRO A 101 -21.07 -3.30 4.61
N PHE A 102 -20.59 -3.57 3.39
CA PHE A 102 -21.30 -3.31 2.14
C PHE A 102 -21.67 -1.84 1.88
N GLY A 103 -21.16 -0.89 2.67
CA GLY A 103 -21.32 0.54 2.42
C GLY A 103 -20.39 1.07 1.31
N PRO A 104 -20.56 2.32 0.86
CA PRO A 104 -19.77 2.88 -0.23
C PRO A 104 -18.27 2.97 0.09
N LEU A 105 -17.91 3.50 1.26
CA LEU A 105 -16.51 3.61 1.67
C LEU A 105 -15.87 2.22 1.89
N TRP A 106 -16.67 1.25 2.35
CA TRP A 106 -16.24 -0.13 2.47
C TRP A 106 -15.97 -0.74 1.08
N GLY A 107 -16.82 -0.45 0.09
CA GLY A 107 -16.64 -0.83 -1.30
C GLY A 107 -15.38 -0.22 -1.91
N VAL A 108 -15.11 1.06 -1.66
CA VAL A 108 -13.86 1.74 -2.07
C VAL A 108 -12.64 0.99 -1.54
N ASN A 109 -12.61 0.69 -0.23
CA ASN A 109 -11.51 -0.02 0.39
C ASN A 109 -11.33 -1.43 -0.20
N LEU A 110 -12.43 -2.19 -0.36
CA LEU A 110 -12.38 -3.52 -0.97
C LEU A 110 -11.77 -3.46 -2.37
N TYR A 111 -12.27 -2.56 -3.23
CA TYR A 111 -11.77 -2.44 -4.60
C TYR A 111 -10.34 -1.94 -4.67
N ALA A 112 -9.89 -1.10 -3.73
CA ALA A 112 -8.48 -0.73 -3.62
C ALA A 112 -7.59 -1.95 -3.35
N LEU A 113 -8.01 -2.85 -2.46
CA LEU A 113 -7.31 -4.10 -2.19
C LEU A 113 -7.30 -5.04 -3.41
N LEU A 114 -8.42 -5.16 -4.12
CA LEU A 114 -8.53 -6.00 -5.31
C LEU A 114 -7.70 -5.46 -6.49
N LEU A 115 -7.70 -4.14 -6.69
CA LEU A 115 -6.95 -3.47 -7.76
C LEU A 115 -5.43 -3.45 -7.51
N ASN A 116 -4.99 -3.61 -6.28
CA ASN A 116 -3.58 -3.81 -5.94
C ASN A 116 -3.02 -5.16 -6.47
N GLY A 117 -3.91 -6.08 -6.85
CA GLY A 117 -3.56 -7.38 -7.38
C GLY A 117 -3.29 -8.43 -6.31
N PRO A 118 -3.06 -9.69 -6.72
CA PRO A 118 -2.89 -10.79 -5.78
C PRO A 118 -1.57 -10.71 -5.00
N ASP A 119 -1.60 -11.19 -3.77
CA ASP A 119 -0.47 -11.35 -2.88
C ASP A 119 0.63 -12.18 -3.52
N LYS A 120 1.86 -11.65 -3.50
CA LYS A 120 3.06 -12.37 -3.94
C LYS A 120 3.33 -13.66 -3.15
N SER A 121 2.74 -13.76 -1.96
CA SER A 121 2.87 -14.88 -1.02
C SER A 121 1.75 -15.93 -1.15
N MET A 122 1.02 -15.94 -2.26
CA MET A 122 -0.05 -16.91 -2.50
C MET A 122 0.50 -18.35 -2.44
N PRO A 123 -0.14 -19.27 -1.70
CA PRO A 123 0.28 -20.68 -1.66
C PRO A 123 0.23 -21.32 -3.05
N ALA A 124 1.12 -22.27 -3.28
CA ALA A 124 1.09 -23.07 -4.50
C ALA A 124 -0.23 -23.85 -4.60
N PRO A 125 -0.79 -24.01 -5.82
CA PRO A 125 -1.97 -24.84 -6.02
C PRO A 125 -1.70 -26.29 -5.62
N SER A 126 -2.77 -27.01 -5.24
CA SER A 126 -2.67 -28.44 -4.95
C SER A 126 -2.14 -29.21 -6.17
N ARG A 127 -1.56 -30.40 -5.97
CA ARG A 127 -1.01 -31.20 -7.08
C ARG A 127 -2.02 -31.46 -8.19
N PHE A 128 -3.29 -31.68 -7.83
CA PHE A 128 -4.38 -31.86 -8.79
C PHE A 128 -4.64 -30.57 -9.60
N VAL A 129 -4.81 -29.44 -8.91
CA VAL A 129 -5.06 -28.14 -9.55
C VAL A 129 -3.86 -27.72 -10.42
N ALA A 130 -2.63 -27.94 -9.95
CA ALA A 130 -1.42 -27.68 -10.72
C ALA A 130 -1.36 -28.52 -12.00
N ALA A 131 -1.76 -29.80 -11.93
CA ALA A 131 -1.82 -30.66 -13.10
C ALA A 131 -2.89 -30.20 -14.11
N GLU A 132 -4.06 -29.76 -13.65
CA GLU A 132 -5.10 -29.19 -14.52
C GLU A 132 -4.65 -27.87 -15.16
N ILE A 133 -3.97 -26.99 -14.40
CA ILE A 133 -3.40 -25.75 -14.95
C ILE A 133 -2.35 -26.07 -16.02
N ALA A 134 -1.49 -27.07 -15.80
CA ALA A 134 -0.44 -27.47 -16.73
C ALA A 134 -0.98 -28.01 -18.07
N LYS A 135 -2.21 -28.56 -18.11
CA LYS A 135 -2.85 -29.02 -19.35
C LYS A 135 -3.21 -27.87 -20.30
N GLY A 136 -3.32 -26.64 -19.79
CA GLY A 136 -3.66 -25.46 -20.58
C GLY A 136 -5.13 -25.39 -21.02
N GLY A 137 -5.46 -24.33 -21.76
CA GLY A 137 -6.83 -24.08 -22.26
C GLY A 137 -7.75 -23.36 -21.26
N ALA A 138 -9.04 -23.24 -21.63
CA ALA A 138 -10.02 -22.45 -20.87
C ALA A 138 -10.27 -22.99 -19.45
N SER A 139 -10.23 -24.31 -19.26
CA SER A 139 -10.39 -24.93 -17.95
C SER A 139 -9.19 -24.66 -17.03
N ALA A 140 -7.97 -24.68 -17.56
CA ALA A 140 -6.76 -24.34 -16.82
C ALA A 140 -6.81 -22.90 -16.29
N GLU A 141 -7.26 -21.95 -17.13
CA GLU A 141 -7.39 -20.55 -16.71
C GLU A 141 -8.47 -20.38 -15.64
N ARG A 142 -9.59 -21.10 -15.74
CA ARG A 142 -10.62 -21.10 -14.69
C ARG A 142 -10.06 -21.57 -13.35
N TYR A 143 -9.32 -22.68 -13.33
CA TYR A 143 -8.68 -23.17 -12.11
C TYR A 143 -7.63 -22.19 -11.57
N ARG A 144 -6.88 -21.52 -12.45
CA ARG A 144 -5.91 -20.50 -12.04
C ARG A 144 -6.60 -19.31 -11.37
N LEU A 145 -7.67 -18.79 -11.98
CA LEU A 145 -8.45 -17.65 -11.47
C LEU A 145 -9.18 -18.01 -10.17
N GLU A 146 -9.73 -19.22 -10.06
CA GLU A 146 -10.38 -19.69 -8.84
C GLU A 146 -9.37 -19.86 -7.70
N HIS A 147 -8.20 -20.45 -7.97
CA HIS A 147 -7.11 -20.53 -6.99
C HIS A 147 -6.66 -19.14 -6.53
N GLN A 148 -6.59 -18.17 -7.46
CA GLN A 148 -6.27 -16.79 -7.16
C GLN A 148 -7.35 -16.11 -6.31
N ALA A 149 -8.63 -16.29 -6.62
CA ALA A 149 -9.73 -15.72 -5.85
C ALA A 149 -9.71 -16.23 -4.40
N ASN A 150 -9.42 -17.51 -4.21
CA ASN A 150 -9.44 -18.16 -2.90
C ASN A 150 -8.21 -17.87 -2.05
N ASN A 151 -7.04 -17.66 -2.67
CA ASN A 151 -5.76 -17.63 -1.94
C ASN A 151 -4.94 -16.36 -2.17
N GLY A 152 -5.29 -15.57 -3.17
CA GLY A 152 -4.48 -14.47 -3.67
C GLY A 152 -4.79 -13.13 -3.02
N PHE A 153 -5.84 -12.97 -2.21
CA PHE A 153 -6.24 -11.65 -1.71
C PHE A 153 -6.47 -11.64 -0.21
N LYS A 154 -5.45 -11.94 0.61
CA LYS A 154 -5.60 -12.09 2.07
C LYS A 154 -6.29 -10.89 2.73
N ALA A 155 -5.84 -9.67 2.40
CA ALA A 155 -6.41 -8.45 2.96
C ALA A 155 -7.90 -8.26 2.57
N ALA A 156 -8.24 -8.50 1.30
CA ALA A 156 -9.64 -8.44 0.85
C ALA A 156 -10.48 -9.53 1.51
N THR A 157 -9.95 -10.75 1.64
CA THR A 157 -10.61 -11.86 2.32
C THR A 157 -10.92 -11.54 3.78
N PHE A 158 -10.03 -10.87 4.51
CA PHE A 158 -10.34 -10.41 5.88
C PHE A 158 -11.50 -9.41 5.90
N VAL A 159 -11.51 -8.41 5.01
CA VAL A 159 -12.60 -7.44 4.89
C VAL A 159 -13.94 -8.11 4.54
N LEU A 160 -13.91 -9.14 3.68
CA LEU A 160 -15.07 -9.94 3.31
C LEU A 160 -15.55 -10.82 4.47
N GLN A 161 -14.63 -11.44 5.22
CA GLN A 161 -14.97 -12.25 6.39
C GLN A 161 -15.59 -11.41 7.50
N ASP A 162 -15.05 -10.23 7.78
CA ASP A 162 -15.63 -9.28 8.72
C ASP A 162 -17.04 -8.88 8.28
N ALA A 163 -17.25 -8.61 6.99
CA ALA A 163 -18.57 -8.28 6.46
C ALA A 163 -19.58 -9.43 6.58
N ALA A 164 -19.12 -10.69 6.44
CA ALA A 164 -19.96 -11.87 6.68
C ALA A 164 -20.43 -11.95 8.15
N ASP A 165 -19.59 -11.48 9.09
CA ASP A 165 -19.92 -11.35 10.51
C ASP A 165 -20.68 -10.04 10.84
N ALA A 166 -21.16 -9.31 9.82
CA ALA A 166 -21.79 -7.99 9.92
C ALA A 166 -20.92 -6.91 10.58
N LYS A 167 -19.59 -7.04 10.48
CA LYS A 167 -18.60 -6.06 10.94
C LYS A 167 -18.06 -5.24 9.78
N GLY A 168 -17.95 -3.94 9.98
CA GLY A 168 -17.29 -3.04 9.04
C GLY A 168 -15.76 -3.09 9.16
N CYS A 169 -15.08 -2.17 8.50
CA CYS A 169 -13.63 -2.00 8.63
C CYS A 169 -13.26 -0.52 8.82
N THR A 170 -12.04 -0.25 9.24
CA THR A 170 -11.49 1.11 9.31
C THR A 170 -10.78 1.45 8.00
N VAL A 171 -11.13 2.59 7.41
CA VAL A 171 -10.59 3.05 6.13
C VAL A 171 -9.88 4.38 6.33
N ASP A 172 -8.86 4.65 5.52
CA ASP A 172 -8.20 5.97 5.47
C ASP A 172 -9.18 7.03 4.96
N GLU A 173 -9.36 8.14 5.70
CA GLU A 173 -10.26 9.24 5.32
C GLU A 173 -9.94 9.82 3.93
N ARG A 174 -8.68 9.76 3.47
CA ARG A 174 -8.31 10.20 2.12
C ARG A 174 -9.14 9.50 1.03
N MET A 175 -9.62 8.28 1.29
CA MET A 175 -10.44 7.51 0.36
C MET A 175 -11.90 8.01 0.26
N GLN A 176 -12.35 8.86 1.18
CA GLN A 176 -13.72 9.35 1.24
C GLN A 176 -14.21 10.01 -0.06
N PRO A 177 -13.42 10.84 -0.78
CA PRO A 177 -13.87 11.43 -2.05
C PRO A 177 -14.17 10.39 -3.13
N LEU A 178 -13.55 9.21 -3.09
CA LEU A 178 -13.78 8.14 -4.07
C LEU A 178 -15.16 7.48 -3.93
N VAL A 179 -15.88 7.71 -2.82
CA VAL A 179 -17.28 7.28 -2.67
C VAL A 179 -18.16 7.80 -3.80
N ALA A 180 -17.87 9.01 -4.33
CA ALA A 180 -18.61 9.58 -5.45
C ALA A 180 -18.50 8.76 -6.75
N MET A 181 -17.50 7.87 -6.85
CA MET A 181 -17.29 6.96 -7.98
C MET A 181 -18.03 5.62 -7.82
N PHE A 182 -18.77 5.43 -6.72
CA PHE A 182 -19.52 4.21 -6.45
C PHE A 182 -21.03 4.47 -6.53
N GLU A 183 -21.79 3.44 -6.88
CA GLU A 183 -23.24 3.43 -6.92
C GLU A 183 -23.81 2.23 -6.18
N PRO A 184 -25.00 2.38 -5.56
CA PRO A 184 -25.70 1.26 -4.93
C PRO A 184 -26.29 0.35 -6.01
N VAL A 185 -25.96 -0.93 -5.96
CA VAL A 185 -26.51 -1.95 -6.86
C VAL A 185 -27.33 -2.96 -6.05
N PRO A 186 -28.63 -3.09 -6.32
CA PRO A 186 -29.48 -4.10 -5.68
C PRO A 186 -29.01 -5.52 -5.99
N ALA A 187 -29.10 -6.43 -5.02
CA ALA A 187 -28.66 -7.82 -5.17
C ALA A 187 -29.33 -8.57 -6.34
N GLU A 188 -30.58 -8.21 -6.65
CA GLU A 188 -31.41 -8.81 -7.69
C GLU A 188 -31.26 -8.09 -9.07
N ALA A 189 -30.50 -7.00 -9.13
CA ALA A 189 -30.33 -6.26 -10.37
C ALA A 189 -29.40 -7.00 -11.34
N THR A 190 -29.61 -6.83 -12.65
CA THR A 190 -28.71 -7.37 -13.69
C THR A 190 -27.27 -6.92 -13.48
N ALA A 191 -27.06 -5.65 -13.11
CA ALA A 191 -25.74 -5.10 -12.80
C ALA A 191 -25.01 -5.88 -11.69
N PHE A 192 -25.72 -6.47 -10.72
CA PHE A 192 -25.11 -7.29 -9.67
C PHE A 192 -24.51 -8.59 -10.24
N SER A 193 -25.21 -9.18 -11.21
CA SER A 193 -24.73 -10.37 -11.93
C SER A 193 -23.57 -10.04 -12.87
N GLU A 194 -23.58 -8.87 -13.50
CA GLU A 194 -22.44 -8.38 -14.29
C GLU A 194 -21.18 -8.21 -13.42
N TRP A 195 -21.34 -7.71 -12.20
CA TRP A 195 -20.23 -7.63 -11.25
C TRP A 195 -19.69 -9.00 -10.85
N LYS A 196 -20.54 -10.03 -10.72
CA LYS A 196 -20.08 -11.42 -10.50
C LYS A 196 -19.19 -11.89 -11.64
N ILE A 197 -19.59 -11.63 -12.88
CA ILE A 197 -18.83 -12.00 -14.07
C ILE A 197 -17.46 -11.30 -14.05
N ILE A 198 -17.41 -10.00 -13.76
CA ILE A 198 -16.15 -9.25 -13.65
C ILE A 198 -15.21 -9.84 -12.59
N HIS A 199 -15.74 -10.23 -11.43
CA HIS A 199 -14.91 -10.85 -10.38
C HIS A 199 -14.36 -12.20 -10.80
N VAL A 200 -15.19 -13.04 -11.44
CA VAL A 200 -14.74 -14.34 -11.96
C VAL A 200 -13.66 -14.16 -13.02
N GLU A 201 -13.85 -13.26 -13.98
CA GLU A 201 -12.87 -12.97 -15.04
C GLU A 201 -11.54 -12.44 -14.49
N ARG A 202 -11.56 -11.68 -13.38
CA ARG A 202 -10.36 -11.14 -12.74
C ARG A 202 -9.76 -12.08 -11.68
N GLY A 203 -10.44 -13.18 -11.36
CA GLY A 203 -10.03 -14.09 -10.28
C GLY A 203 -10.05 -13.39 -8.93
N TRP A 204 -11.05 -12.54 -8.71
CA TRP A 204 -11.27 -11.82 -7.45
C TRP A 204 -12.23 -12.59 -6.54
N PRO A 205 -12.03 -12.57 -5.22
CA PRO A 205 -12.99 -13.13 -4.28
C PRO A 205 -14.33 -12.41 -4.40
N TRP A 206 -15.42 -13.18 -4.33
CA TRP A 206 -16.78 -12.63 -4.40
C TRP A 206 -17.30 -12.22 -3.02
N LEU A 207 -18.30 -11.34 -3.01
CA LEU A 207 -18.97 -10.88 -1.80
C LEU A 207 -19.66 -12.05 -1.05
N PRO A 208 -19.62 -12.07 0.30
CA PRO A 208 -20.45 -12.97 1.09
C PRO A 208 -21.94 -12.58 0.97
N HIS A 209 -22.81 -13.36 1.59
CA HIS A 209 -24.24 -13.06 1.62
C HIS A 209 -24.51 -11.70 2.30
N LEU A 210 -25.29 -10.83 1.64
CA LEU A 210 -25.56 -9.46 2.10
C LEU A 210 -26.45 -9.39 3.36
N GLY A 211 -27.09 -10.52 3.74
CA GLY A 211 -27.97 -10.60 4.89
C GLY A 211 -29.15 -9.63 4.77
N LYS A 212 -29.26 -8.66 5.69
CA LYS A 212 -30.34 -7.66 5.69
C LYS A 212 -30.09 -6.50 4.72
N GLN A 213 -28.88 -6.37 4.16
CA GLN A 213 -28.58 -5.33 3.19
C GLN A 213 -29.17 -5.68 1.83
N ARG A 214 -29.88 -4.73 1.22
CA ARG A 214 -30.53 -4.92 -0.10
C ARG A 214 -29.61 -4.57 -1.27
N VAL A 215 -28.57 -3.78 -1.00
CA VAL A 215 -27.65 -3.24 -1.99
C VAL A 215 -26.21 -3.47 -1.53
N ALA A 216 -25.32 -3.61 -2.50
CA ALA A 216 -23.88 -3.43 -2.31
C ALA A 216 -23.41 -2.29 -3.19
N TYR A 217 -22.32 -1.62 -2.82
CA TYR A 217 -21.78 -0.51 -3.60
C TYR A 217 -20.67 -1.00 -4.51
N PHE A 218 -20.77 -0.65 -5.79
CA PHE A 218 -19.79 -0.99 -6.81
C PHE A 218 -19.36 0.27 -7.57
N PRO A 219 -18.21 0.25 -8.27
CA PRO A 219 -17.82 1.34 -9.14
C PRO A 219 -18.91 1.66 -10.18
N LYS A 220 -19.13 2.95 -10.44
CA LYS A 220 -20.04 3.41 -11.50
C LYS A 220 -19.54 2.98 -12.87
N GLU A 221 -20.45 2.84 -13.83
CA GLU A 221 -20.13 2.60 -15.24
C GLU A 221 -19.37 1.28 -15.50
N GLY A 222 -19.53 0.30 -14.60
CA GLY A 222 -19.02 -1.05 -14.78
C GLY A 222 -17.50 -1.12 -15.00
N ARG A 223 -17.10 -1.75 -16.11
CA ARG A 223 -15.67 -2.01 -16.41
C ARG A 223 -14.87 -0.74 -16.69
N GLU A 224 -15.48 0.25 -17.33
CA GLU A 224 -14.79 1.50 -17.69
C GLU A 224 -14.50 2.35 -16.45
N GLY A 225 -15.45 2.41 -15.51
CA GLY A 225 -15.25 3.12 -14.25
C GLY A 225 -14.20 2.46 -13.36
N LEU A 226 -13.94 1.17 -13.53
CA LEU A 226 -12.94 0.44 -12.77
C LEU A 226 -11.50 0.92 -13.03
N GLU A 227 -11.16 1.22 -14.29
CA GLU A 227 -9.84 1.76 -14.62
C GLU A 227 -9.68 3.22 -14.18
N ARG A 228 -10.76 4.02 -14.27
CA ARG A 228 -10.75 5.37 -13.69
C ARG A 228 -10.56 5.33 -12.18
N LEU A 229 -11.25 4.42 -11.50
CA LEU A 229 -11.07 4.20 -10.07
C LEU A 229 -9.63 3.78 -9.75
N ARG A 230 -9.04 2.86 -10.52
CA ARG A 230 -7.65 2.44 -10.35
C ARG A 230 -6.68 3.62 -10.41
N LEU A 231 -6.84 4.49 -11.40
CA LEU A 231 -6.01 5.69 -11.55
C LEU A 231 -6.18 6.64 -10.37
N ALA A 232 -7.43 6.90 -9.96
CA ALA A 232 -7.73 7.76 -8.82
C ALA A 232 -7.14 7.22 -7.50
N ILE A 233 -7.17 5.90 -7.29
CA ILE A 233 -6.55 5.26 -6.12
C ILE A 233 -5.02 5.42 -6.15
N VAL A 234 -4.39 5.19 -7.31
CA VAL A 234 -2.94 5.35 -7.45
C VAL A 234 -2.51 6.79 -7.20
N GLU A 235 -3.22 7.76 -7.77
CA GLU A 235 -2.97 9.19 -7.57
C GLU A 235 -3.09 9.58 -6.08
N MET A 236 -4.17 9.14 -5.43
CA MET A 236 -4.41 9.40 -4.01
C MET A 236 -3.36 8.77 -3.08
N LEU A 237 -2.90 7.56 -3.38
CA LEU A 237 -1.88 6.85 -2.60
C LEU A 237 -0.46 7.35 -2.88
N ALA A 238 -0.21 7.92 -4.07
CA ALA A 238 1.06 8.55 -4.41
C ALA A 238 1.33 9.85 -3.62
N GLY A 239 0.29 10.43 -2.99
CA GLY A 239 0.35 11.70 -2.29
C GLY A 239 0.40 12.89 -3.26
N PRO A 240 0.15 14.13 -2.77
CA PRO A 240 0.31 15.31 -3.62
C PRO A 240 1.76 15.39 -4.12
N PRO A 241 1.99 15.76 -5.39
CA PRO A 241 3.34 16.03 -5.86
C PRO A 241 3.95 17.13 -4.99
N ASP A 242 5.21 16.96 -4.60
CA ASP A 242 5.95 17.98 -3.83
C ASP A 242 5.83 19.32 -4.57
N PRO A 243 5.35 20.40 -3.93
CA PRO A 243 5.21 21.71 -4.57
C PRO A 243 6.53 22.23 -5.15
N LYS A 244 7.68 21.69 -4.74
CA LYS A 244 8.99 22.01 -5.33
C LYS A 244 9.23 21.38 -6.71
N THR A 245 8.48 20.35 -7.10
CA THR A 245 8.64 19.69 -8.42
C THR A 245 7.95 20.46 -9.56
N VAL A 246 7.09 21.43 -9.25
CA VAL A 246 6.36 22.22 -10.29
C VAL A 246 7.06 23.53 -10.66
N CYS A 247 8.04 24.01 -9.88
CA CYS A 247 8.75 25.26 -10.17
C CYS A 247 9.97 25.05 -11.09
N GLY A 248 9.77 24.34 -12.21
CA GLY A 248 10.86 23.85 -13.03
C GLY A 248 10.79 24.14 -14.52
N THR A 249 9.86 24.94 -15.06
CA THR A 249 9.94 25.35 -16.48
C THR A 249 9.07 26.55 -16.83
N THR A 250 9.49 27.76 -16.48
CA THR A 250 9.17 28.94 -17.31
C THR A 250 10.36 29.86 -17.31
N LYS A 251 11.21 29.70 -18.33
CA LYS A 251 12.17 30.73 -18.74
C LYS A 251 11.34 31.97 -19.08
N CYS A 252 11.38 32.98 -18.22
CA CYS A 252 11.00 34.33 -18.59
C CYS A 252 11.92 34.78 -19.72
N VAL A 253 11.40 34.81 -20.95
CA VAL A 253 12.03 35.55 -22.03
C VAL A 253 11.66 37.00 -21.81
N SER A 254 12.61 37.76 -21.27
CA SER A 254 12.58 39.22 -21.29
C SER A 254 12.65 39.70 -22.73
N ALA A 255 11.60 40.39 -23.20
CA ALA A 255 11.61 41.11 -24.46
C ALA A 255 12.52 42.34 -24.37
N PRO A 256 13.35 42.64 -25.38
CA PRO A 256 14.04 43.92 -25.44
C PRO A 256 13.11 45.02 -25.97
N VAL A 257 13.31 46.21 -25.41
CA VAL A 257 12.68 47.50 -25.77
C VAL A 257 13.07 47.93 -27.18
#